data_AF-A0A8C9A377-F1
#
_entry.id   AF-A0A8C9A377-F1
#
_cell.length_a   1.000
_cell.length_b   1.000
_cell.length_c   1.000
_cell.angle_alpha   90.00
_cell.angle_beta   90.00
_cell.angle_gamma   90.00
#
_symmetry.space_group_name_H-M   'P 1'
#
loop_
_entity.id
_entity.type
_entity.pdbx_description
1 polymer ?
#
loop_
_entity_poly.entity_id
_entity_poly.type
_entity_poly.pdbx_seq_one_letter_code
_entity_poly.pdbx_strand_id
1 'polypeptide(L)'
;MAVFPWHSRNRNYKAEFASCRLEAVPLEFGDYHPLKPITVTESKTKKVSRKGSTSSTSSSSSNSMVDPLSSVLDGTDPLSMFAASADPAALAAAMDSSRKKRDKDENSIVGSDFEPWANKRGEILARYTTTEKLSINLFMGAEKGKAGTATSAMSEKVRTRLEELDDFEEGSQKELLNLTQQDYVNRIEELNQSLKDAWASDQKVKALKIVIQCSKLLSDTSVIQFYPSKFVLITDILDTFGKLVYERIFSMCADNRSVLPDHFSPENTNDTAKETCLNWFFKIASIRELIPRFYVEASILKCNKFLSKTGISECLPRLTCMIRGIGDPLVSVYARAYLCRVGMEVAPHLKESLNKNFFDFLLTFKQIHGDTVQNQLVVQGVDLPSYLPLYSPAMDWIFQCISYHAPEVTVPELQCDACLPYCGSPCTMCPEKSPGPLHDSYSNVNTSQPS
;
A
#
# COMPACT_ATOMS: atom_id res chain seq x y z
N MET A 1 30.08 19.93 -33.19
CA MET A 1 30.24 19.62 -31.75
C MET A 1 31.00 20.78 -31.11
N ALA A 2 30.33 21.59 -30.30
CA ALA A 2 30.98 22.65 -29.54
C ALA A 2 31.39 22.09 -28.18
N VAL A 3 32.69 22.12 -27.87
CA VAL A 3 33.25 21.63 -26.60
C VAL A 3 33.25 22.80 -25.61
N PHE A 4 32.42 22.73 -24.58
CA PHE A 4 32.44 23.69 -23.48
C PHE A 4 33.53 23.31 -22.48
N PRO A 5 34.56 24.15 -22.24
CA PRO A 5 35.59 23.84 -21.27
C PRO A 5 35.09 24.14 -19.85
N TRP A 6 34.89 23.09 -19.07
CA TRP A 6 34.62 23.20 -17.64
C TRP A 6 35.86 23.68 -16.89
N HIS A 7 35.71 24.71 -16.07
CA HIS A 7 36.78 25.18 -15.20
C HIS A 7 36.37 24.99 -13.75
N SER A 8 37.26 24.39 -12.95
CA SER A 8 37.06 24.23 -11.52
C SER A 8 37.05 25.59 -10.83
N ARG A 9 35.98 25.88 -10.11
CA ARG A 9 35.88 27.09 -9.29
C ARG A 9 36.53 26.83 -7.94
N ASN A 10 37.55 27.61 -7.60
CA ASN A 10 38.25 27.46 -6.33
C ASN A 10 37.38 27.97 -5.18
N ARG A 11 37.02 27.08 -4.25
CA ARG A 11 36.11 27.37 -3.14
C ARG A 11 36.92 27.78 -1.91
N ASN A 12 36.63 28.95 -1.34
CA ASN A 12 37.34 29.44 -0.17
C ASN A 12 36.67 28.95 1.13
N TYR A 13 37.06 27.74 1.54
CA TYR A 13 36.51 27.08 2.73
C TYR A 13 36.69 27.88 4.02
N LYS A 14 37.73 28.73 4.12
CA LYS A 14 37.93 29.58 5.31
C LYS A 14 36.86 30.66 5.43
N ALA A 15 36.43 31.23 4.29
CA ALA A 15 35.40 32.25 4.26
C ALA A 15 34.01 31.64 4.57
N GLU A 16 33.71 30.46 4.02
CA GLU A 16 32.44 29.77 4.31
C GLU A 16 32.36 29.29 5.77
N PHE A 17 33.47 28.84 6.34
CA PHE A 17 33.51 28.45 7.75
C PHE A 17 33.27 29.64 8.69
N ALA A 18 33.76 30.83 8.31
CA ALA A 18 33.53 32.06 9.07
C ALA A 18 32.06 32.54 8.97
N SER A 19 31.42 32.39 7.80
CA SER A 19 30.02 32.81 7.60
C SER A 19 29.00 31.89 8.27
N CYS A 20 29.34 30.61 8.46
CA CYS A 20 28.45 29.60 9.03
C CYS A 20 28.71 29.32 10.51
N ARG A 21 29.46 30.19 11.20
CA ARG A 21 29.81 30.00 12.61
C ARG A 21 28.58 30.25 13.49
N LEU A 22 27.91 29.18 13.90
CA LEU A 22 26.94 29.21 14.99
C LEU A 22 27.64 29.54 16.31
N GLU A 23 26.96 30.31 17.16
CA GLU A 23 27.45 30.74 18.46
C GLU A 23 27.76 29.52 19.35
N ALA A 24 28.99 29.43 19.86
CA ALA A 24 29.41 28.31 20.69
C ALA A 24 28.80 28.48 22.09
N VAL A 25 27.71 27.77 22.36
CA VAL A 25 27.14 27.66 23.70
C VAL A 25 28.06 26.78 24.56
N PRO A 26 28.59 27.27 25.70
CA PRO A 26 29.37 26.42 26.61
C PRO A 26 28.48 25.30 27.17
N LEU A 27 28.91 24.06 27.01
CA LEU A 27 28.28 22.90 27.66
C LEU A 27 28.77 22.82 29.11
N GLU A 28 27.85 22.97 30.06
CA GLU A 28 28.12 22.65 31.46
C GLU A 28 28.32 21.15 31.64
N PHE A 29 29.38 20.76 32.35
CA PHE A 29 29.68 19.36 32.65
C PHE A 29 28.68 18.81 33.68
N GLY A 30 27.60 18.20 33.21
CA GLY A 30 26.62 17.55 34.09
C GLY A 30 25.66 16.62 33.36
N ASP A 31 25.33 16.89 32.11
CA ASP A 31 24.25 16.17 31.44
C ASP A 31 24.72 14.91 30.68
N TYR A 32 23.89 13.87 30.80
CA TYR A 32 24.10 12.54 30.26
C TYR A 32 24.08 12.55 28.72
N HIS A 33 25.19 12.17 28.09
CA HIS A 33 25.30 12.12 26.63
C HIS A 33 25.03 10.70 26.11
N PRO A 34 24.17 10.49 25.09
CA PRO A 34 23.74 9.18 24.60
C PRO A 34 24.83 8.34 23.91
N LEU A 35 26.08 8.82 23.87
CA LEU A 35 27.24 8.12 23.30
C LEU A 35 28.38 7.93 24.32
N LYS A 36 28.10 7.95 25.63
CA LYS A 36 29.12 7.55 26.60
C LYS A 36 29.43 6.04 26.44
N PRO A 37 30.71 5.65 26.29
CA PRO A 37 31.10 4.24 26.22
C PRO A 37 30.72 3.53 27.52
N ILE A 38 30.00 2.41 27.42
CA ILE A 38 29.68 1.55 28.57
C ILE A 38 30.95 0.81 28.96
N THR A 39 31.60 1.22 30.04
CA THR A 39 32.66 0.44 30.69
C THR A 39 32.03 -0.57 31.65
N VAL A 40 32.00 -1.85 31.26
CA VAL A 40 31.59 -2.96 32.12
C VAL A 40 32.73 -3.31 33.07
N THR A 41 32.55 -3.09 34.38
CA THR A 41 33.45 -3.60 35.42
C THR A 41 33.00 -5.00 35.84
N GLU A 42 33.81 -6.02 35.56
CA GLU A 42 33.63 -7.38 36.08
C GLU A 42 33.84 -7.43 37.60
N SER A 43 32.79 -7.76 38.35
CA SER A 43 32.91 -8.13 39.77
C SER A 43 33.06 -9.64 39.92
N LYS A 44 34.28 -10.09 40.20
CA LYS A 44 34.60 -11.46 40.63
C LYS A 44 34.01 -11.74 42.02
N THR A 45 33.15 -12.75 42.13
CA THR A 45 32.89 -13.42 43.42
C THR A 45 33.23 -14.91 43.35
N LYS A 46 34.01 -15.33 44.34
CA LYS A 46 34.73 -16.59 44.46
C LYS A 46 33.81 -17.70 45.02
N LYS A 47 34.02 -18.90 44.47
CA LYS A 47 33.42 -20.22 44.79
C LYS A 47 33.45 -20.58 46.29
N VAL A 48 32.34 -21.13 46.82
CA VAL A 48 32.36 -22.11 47.92
C VAL A 48 31.41 -23.27 47.57
N SER A 49 31.94 -24.48 47.72
CA SER A 49 31.33 -25.78 47.42
C SER A 49 30.69 -26.37 48.68
N ARG A 50 29.53 -27.06 48.57
CA ARG A 50 29.20 -28.21 49.44
C ARG A 50 28.07 -29.10 48.89
N LYS A 51 28.30 -30.40 49.06
CA LYS A 51 27.52 -31.61 48.69
C LYS A 51 26.24 -31.79 49.54
N GLY A 52 25.24 -32.46 48.95
CA GLY A 52 24.74 -33.75 49.44
C GLY A 52 23.43 -33.81 50.25
N SER A 53 22.43 -34.48 49.64
CA SER A 53 21.63 -35.59 50.21
C SER A 53 20.35 -35.36 51.06
N THR A 54 19.26 -35.95 50.52
CA THR A 54 18.28 -36.91 51.12
C THR A 54 17.13 -36.48 52.06
N SER A 55 15.93 -36.99 51.71
CA SER A 55 14.81 -37.51 52.56
C SER A 55 14.05 -36.52 53.47
N SER A 56 12.73 -36.59 53.75
CA SER A 56 11.64 -37.56 53.50
C SER A 56 10.29 -37.01 54.06
N THR A 57 9.16 -37.60 53.60
CA THR A 57 7.91 -37.96 54.33
C THR A 57 7.01 -36.86 54.97
N SER A 58 5.81 -36.61 54.42
CA SER A 58 4.44 -37.10 54.81
C SER A 58 3.87 -36.51 56.12
N SER A 59 2.67 -35.94 56.23
CA SER A 59 1.31 -36.49 55.96
C SER A 59 0.24 -35.40 56.25
N SER A 60 -0.77 -35.20 55.38
CA SER A 60 -2.21 -35.58 55.49
C SER A 60 -3.19 -34.59 56.18
N SER A 61 -4.19 -34.12 55.42
CA SER A 61 -5.60 -33.88 55.81
C SER A 61 -6.38 -33.42 54.55
N SER A 62 -7.06 -34.32 53.84
CA SER A 62 -8.53 -34.57 53.90
C SER A 62 -9.40 -33.35 53.55
N ASN A 63 -9.81 -33.25 52.29
CA ASN A 63 -11.18 -32.87 51.91
C ASN A 63 -11.50 -33.40 50.52
N SER A 64 -12.62 -34.11 50.44
CA SER A 64 -13.17 -34.80 49.27
C SER A 64 -13.61 -33.82 48.19
N MET A 65 -13.01 -33.93 47.00
CA MET A 65 -13.53 -33.30 45.79
C MET A 65 -14.44 -34.29 45.06
N VAL A 66 -15.67 -33.85 44.79
CA VAL A 66 -16.58 -34.46 43.82
C VAL A 66 -16.06 -34.13 42.42
N ASP A 67 -15.81 -35.18 41.65
CA ASP A 67 -15.35 -35.16 40.26
C ASP A 67 -16.49 -34.74 39.31
N PRO A 68 -16.35 -33.66 38.51
CA PRO A 68 -17.42 -33.15 37.66
C PRO A 68 -17.56 -33.87 36.30
N LEU A 69 -16.95 -35.06 36.13
CA LEU A 69 -17.04 -35.82 34.86
C LEU A 69 -17.96 -37.06 34.90
N SER A 70 -18.69 -37.29 36.00
CA SER A 70 -19.56 -38.48 36.12
C SER A 70 -21.02 -38.29 35.68
N SER A 71 -21.35 -37.26 34.89
CA SER A 71 -22.74 -37.02 34.39
C SER A 71 -22.89 -37.03 32.86
N VAL A 72 -21.90 -37.50 32.10
CA VAL A 72 -21.93 -37.48 30.61
C VAL A 72 -22.07 -38.88 30.01
N LEU A 73 -22.70 -39.81 30.71
CA LEU A 73 -23.03 -41.14 30.18
C LEU A 73 -24.51 -41.45 30.40
N ASP A 74 -25.38 -40.59 29.85
CA ASP A 74 -26.66 -41.06 29.35
C ASP A 74 -26.94 -40.40 28.01
N GLY A 75 -27.00 -41.25 26.99
CA GLY A 75 -26.88 -40.88 25.59
C GLY A 75 -28.14 -40.25 25.03
N THR A 76 -27.99 -39.06 24.46
CA THR A 76 -28.65 -38.63 23.20
C THR A 76 -28.02 -37.30 22.76
N ASP A 77 -27.36 -37.32 21.60
CA ASP A 77 -26.73 -36.14 21.00
C ASP A 77 -27.80 -35.16 20.49
N PRO A 78 -27.82 -33.88 20.96
CA PRO A 78 -28.83 -32.90 20.57
C PRO A 78 -28.76 -32.46 19.09
N LEU A 79 -27.75 -32.89 18.32
CA LEU A 79 -27.66 -32.63 16.88
C LEU A 79 -28.55 -33.53 16.01
N SER A 80 -29.01 -34.68 16.53
CA SER A 80 -29.77 -35.65 15.72
C SER A 80 -31.26 -35.32 15.54
N MET A 81 -31.82 -34.39 16.33
CA MET A 81 -33.24 -34.02 16.22
C MET A 81 -33.53 -32.92 15.18
N PHE A 82 -32.53 -32.14 14.75
CA PHE A 82 -32.73 -31.12 13.72
C PHE A 82 -32.55 -31.65 12.29
N ALA A 83 -31.97 -32.84 12.12
CA ALA A 83 -31.71 -33.44 10.81
C ALA A 83 -32.93 -34.17 10.19
N ALA A 84 -34.05 -34.30 10.91
CA ALA A 84 -35.18 -35.12 10.48
C ALA A 84 -36.34 -34.36 9.79
N SER A 85 -36.22 -33.05 9.51
CA SER A 85 -37.26 -32.34 8.76
C SER A 85 -36.76 -31.11 8.02
N ALA A 86 -36.17 -31.28 6.84
CA ALA A 86 -36.20 -30.28 5.75
C ALA A 86 -35.52 -30.84 4.49
N ASP A 87 -36.22 -30.77 3.36
CA ASP A 87 -35.73 -31.16 2.04
C ASP A 87 -34.66 -30.13 1.54
N PRO A 88 -33.38 -30.51 1.32
CA PRO A 88 -32.27 -29.56 1.19
C PRO A 88 -32.17 -28.80 -0.14
N ALA A 89 -32.96 -29.14 -1.16
CA ALA A 89 -32.74 -28.63 -2.52
C ALA A 89 -33.52 -27.34 -2.85
N ALA A 90 -34.62 -27.03 -2.17
CA ALA A 90 -35.50 -25.92 -2.55
C ALA A 90 -35.26 -24.61 -1.76
N LEU A 91 -34.67 -24.67 -0.55
CA LEU A 91 -34.40 -23.48 0.28
C LEU A 91 -33.03 -22.84 0.02
N ALA A 92 -32.06 -23.58 -0.51
CA ALA A 92 -30.73 -23.07 -0.83
C ALA A 92 -30.72 -22.09 -2.02
N ALA A 93 -31.58 -22.31 -3.02
CA ALA A 93 -31.64 -21.47 -4.23
C ALA A 93 -32.27 -20.08 -4.01
N ALA A 94 -33.18 -19.94 -3.03
CA ALA A 94 -33.89 -18.69 -2.74
C ALA A 94 -33.17 -17.79 -1.73
N MET A 95 -32.36 -18.36 -0.82
CA MET A 95 -31.59 -17.58 0.17
C MET A 95 -30.19 -17.14 -0.32
N ASP A 96 -29.56 -17.87 -1.25
CA ASP A 96 -28.22 -17.52 -1.75
C ASP A 96 -28.23 -16.31 -2.72
N SER A 97 -29.31 -16.15 -3.49
CA SER A 97 -29.51 -15.02 -4.41
C SER A 97 -29.81 -13.70 -3.68
N SER A 98 -30.33 -13.76 -2.46
CA SER A 98 -30.70 -12.58 -1.66
C SER A 98 -29.59 -12.11 -0.71
N ARG A 99 -28.75 -13.03 -0.19
CA ARG A 99 -27.61 -12.68 0.69
C ARG A 99 -26.42 -12.09 -0.09
N LYS A 100 -26.07 -12.64 -1.25
CA LYS A 100 -24.99 -12.09 -2.09
C LYS A 100 -25.27 -10.69 -2.64
N LYS A 101 -26.54 -10.32 -2.78
CA LYS A 101 -26.94 -8.99 -3.27
C LYS A 101 -26.97 -7.93 -2.15
N ARG A 102 -27.12 -8.34 -0.88
CA ARG A 102 -27.17 -7.40 0.26
C ARG A 102 -25.79 -7.04 0.82
N ASP A 103 -24.86 -8.00 0.88
CA ASP A 103 -23.52 -7.74 1.42
C ASP A 103 -22.60 -6.94 0.48
N LYS A 104 -22.92 -6.88 -0.82
CA LYS A 104 -22.09 -6.19 -1.82
C LYS A 104 -22.42 -4.70 -1.95
N ASP A 105 -23.66 -4.29 -1.65
CA ASP A 105 -24.12 -2.91 -1.87
C ASP A 105 -24.05 -2.03 -0.61
N GLU A 106 -24.17 -2.58 0.62
CA GLU A 106 -24.17 -1.73 1.85
C GLU A 106 -22.78 -1.32 2.35
N ASN A 107 -21.70 -1.95 1.87
CA ASN A 107 -20.33 -1.60 2.26
C ASN A 107 -19.67 -0.57 1.33
N SER A 108 -20.39 -0.10 0.30
CA SER A 108 -19.88 0.93 -0.59
C SER A 108 -20.13 2.31 0.01
N ILE A 109 -19.07 2.92 0.53
CA ILE A 109 -19.05 4.32 1.00
C ILE A 109 -19.39 5.31 -0.14
N VAL A 110 -19.41 4.83 -1.38
CA VAL A 110 -19.66 5.59 -2.61
C VAL A 110 -20.92 5.04 -3.29
N GLY A 111 -21.79 5.89 -3.82
CA GLY A 111 -23.07 5.50 -4.42
C GLY A 111 -22.92 4.67 -5.71
N SER A 112 -24.04 4.09 -6.15
CA SER A 112 -24.11 3.23 -7.36
C SER A 112 -23.83 3.99 -8.68
N ASP A 113 -23.82 5.31 -8.63
CA ASP A 113 -23.45 6.23 -9.70
C ASP A 113 -21.93 6.37 -9.90
N PHE A 114 -21.13 5.82 -8.99
CA PHE A 114 -19.67 5.80 -9.10
C PHE A 114 -19.19 4.53 -9.80
N GLU A 115 -18.47 4.70 -10.91
CA GLU A 115 -17.91 3.58 -11.68
C GLU A 115 -16.92 2.75 -10.84
N PRO A 116 -17.13 1.44 -10.69
CA PRO A 116 -16.22 0.58 -9.91
C PRO A 116 -14.85 0.40 -10.56
N TRP A 117 -13.80 0.38 -9.73
CA TRP A 117 -12.42 0.13 -10.17
C TRP A 117 -12.26 -1.20 -10.94
N ALA A 118 -13.05 -2.22 -10.59
CA ALA A 118 -12.99 -3.53 -11.23
C ALA A 118 -13.29 -3.47 -12.75
N ASN A 119 -14.14 -2.55 -13.19
CA ASN A 119 -14.47 -2.37 -14.61
C ASN A 119 -13.27 -1.78 -15.35
N LYS A 120 -12.75 -0.64 -14.88
CA LYS A 120 -11.55 0.00 -15.45
C LYS A 120 -10.34 -0.91 -15.46
N ARG A 121 -10.15 -1.71 -14.39
CA ARG A 121 -9.09 -2.73 -14.34
C ARG A 121 -9.16 -3.67 -15.55
N GLY A 122 -10.33 -4.19 -15.88
CA GLY A 122 -10.52 -5.07 -17.04
C GLY A 122 -10.18 -4.39 -18.36
N GLU A 123 -10.62 -3.14 -18.53
CA GLU A 123 -10.32 -2.34 -19.72
C GLU A 123 -8.83 -2.04 -19.89
N ILE A 124 -8.14 -1.71 -18.80
CA ILE A 124 -6.69 -1.46 -18.80
C ILE A 124 -5.94 -2.71 -19.24
N LEU A 125 -6.25 -3.87 -18.66
CA LEU A 125 -5.59 -5.13 -19.01
C LEU A 125 -5.81 -5.53 -20.47
N ALA A 126 -6.99 -5.23 -21.02
CA ALA A 126 -7.30 -5.52 -22.42
C ALA A 126 -6.61 -4.54 -23.39
N ARG A 127 -6.43 -3.27 -22.99
CA ARG A 127 -5.88 -2.22 -23.86
C ARG A 127 -4.35 -2.16 -23.86
N TYR A 128 -3.72 -2.32 -22.70
CA TYR A 128 -2.28 -2.11 -22.55
C TYR A 128 -1.54 -3.45 -22.51
N THR A 129 -1.43 -4.07 -23.68
CA THR A 129 -0.74 -5.35 -23.88
C THR A 129 0.65 -5.16 -24.51
N THR A 130 1.53 -6.14 -24.41
CA THR A 130 2.86 -6.09 -25.02
C THR A 130 3.34 -7.45 -25.53
N THR A 131 4.13 -7.43 -26.59
CA THR A 131 4.92 -8.57 -27.09
C THR A 131 6.40 -8.48 -26.67
N GLU A 132 6.80 -7.36 -26.08
CA GLU A 132 8.16 -7.16 -25.58
C GLU A 132 8.46 -8.05 -24.37
N LYS A 133 9.74 -8.28 -24.15
CA LYS A 133 10.25 -9.13 -23.09
C LYS A 133 10.25 -8.40 -21.75
N LEU A 134 9.39 -8.84 -20.84
CA LEU A 134 9.24 -8.27 -19.49
C LEU A 134 10.24 -8.90 -18.51
N SER A 135 10.51 -8.20 -17.42
CA SER A 135 11.35 -8.70 -16.33
C SER A 135 10.71 -8.46 -14.96
N ILE A 136 11.03 -9.34 -14.01
CA ILE A 136 10.71 -9.17 -12.59
C ILE A 136 12.01 -9.25 -11.80
N ASN A 137 12.39 -8.11 -11.22
CA ASN A 137 13.58 -7.97 -10.39
C ASN A 137 13.16 -7.97 -8.92
N LEU A 138 13.08 -9.16 -8.33
CA LEU A 138 12.75 -9.34 -6.92
C LEU A 138 14.02 -9.56 -6.10
N PHE A 139 14.29 -8.69 -5.13
CA PHE A 139 15.40 -8.86 -4.20
C PHE A 139 14.87 -9.35 -2.84
N MET A 140 14.73 -10.65 -2.67
CA MET A 140 14.28 -11.25 -1.41
C MET A 140 15.43 -11.60 -0.46
N GLY A 141 16.38 -10.69 -0.22
CA GLY A 141 17.59 -10.96 0.60
C GLY A 141 18.55 -11.93 -0.12
N ALA A 142 19.87 -11.82 -0.05
CA ALA A 142 20.68 -11.62 1.14
C ALA A 142 21.00 -10.17 1.52
N GLU A 143 20.95 -9.89 2.82
CA GLU A 143 21.68 -8.76 3.38
C GLU A 143 23.17 -9.07 3.27
N LYS A 144 23.89 -8.35 2.40
CA LYS A 144 25.35 -8.47 2.30
C LYS A 144 25.98 -7.84 3.55
N GLY A 145 25.97 -8.59 4.64
CA GLY A 145 26.84 -8.37 5.78
C GLY A 145 28.28 -8.42 5.32
N LYS A 146 29.01 -7.35 5.54
CA LYS A 146 30.43 -7.22 5.26
C LYS A 146 31.19 -8.17 6.20
N ALA A 147 31.33 -9.44 5.82
CA ALA A 147 32.11 -10.41 6.59
C ALA A 147 33.60 -10.20 6.28
N GLY A 148 34.26 -9.47 7.18
CA GLY A 148 35.71 -9.57 7.34
C GLY A 148 36.06 -10.99 7.77
N THR A 149 37.12 -11.51 7.18
CA THR A 149 37.76 -12.79 7.49
C THR A 149 38.01 -12.98 8.99
N ALA A 150 37.38 -13.99 9.59
CA ALA A 150 37.88 -14.65 10.79
C ALA A 150 37.35 -16.09 10.87
N THR A 151 38.26 -17.03 10.67
CA THR A 151 38.07 -18.48 10.82
C THR A 151 37.85 -18.87 12.28
N SER A 152 36.78 -19.61 12.58
CA SER A 152 36.66 -20.40 13.82
C SER A 152 35.81 -21.64 13.59
N ALA A 153 36.29 -22.78 14.08
CA ALA A 153 35.77 -24.12 13.84
C ALA A 153 34.39 -24.33 14.51
N MET A 154 33.37 -24.67 13.71
CA MET A 154 32.04 -25.03 14.19
C MET A 154 31.81 -26.55 14.01
N SER A 155 31.23 -27.20 15.02
CA SER A 155 31.00 -28.65 15.06
C SER A 155 30.00 -29.14 14.00
N GLU A 156 30.21 -30.35 13.49
CA GLU A 156 29.50 -31.01 12.38
C GLU A 156 27.96 -31.06 12.55
N LYS A 157 27.45 -31.11 13.79
CA LYS A 157 26.00 -31.05 14.09
C LYS A 157 25.37 -29.66 13.93
N VAL A 158 26.17 -28.60 14.08
CA VAL A 158 25.74 -27.22 13.79
C VAL A 158 25.84 -26.97 12.29
N ARG A 159 26.81 -27.61 11.62
CA ARG A 159 26.96 -27.57 10.17
C ARG A 159 25.72 -28.11 9.44
N THR A 160 25.18 -29.27 9.86
CA THR A 160 23.95 -29.81 9.22
C THR A 160 22.70 -28.95 9.48
N ARG A 161 22.60 -28.28 10.63
CA ARG A 161 21.51 -27.32 10.91
C ARG A 161 21.69 -25.97 10.22
N LEU A 162 22.92 -25.57 9.93
CA LEU A 162 23.20 -24.39 9.11
C LEU A 162 23.01 -24.71 7.63
N GLU A 163 23.41 -25.89 7.15
CA GLU A 163 23.20 -26.33 5.76
C GLU A 163 21.68 -26.46 5.44
N GLU A 164 20.84 -26.90 6.39
CA GLU A 164 19.37 -26.87 6.23
C GLU A 164 18.75 -25.44 6.28
N LEU A 165 19.48 -24.45 6.79
CA LEU A 165 19.07 -23.03 6.72
C LEU A 165 19.67 -22.32 5.48
N ASP A 166 20.82 -22.78 4.99
CA ASP A 166 21.50 -22.32 3.76
C ASP A 166 20.75 -22.81 2.50
N ASP A 167 20.18 -24.02 2.54
CA ASP A 167 19.39 -24.58 1.43
C ASP A 167 18.07 -23.83 1.16
N PHE A 168 17.61 -22.98 2.08
CA PHE A 168 16.46 -22.08 1.87
C PHE A 168 16.85 -20.66 1.45
N GLU A 169 18.13 -20.28 1.54
CA GLU A 169 18.60 -18.89 1.36
C GLU A 169 19.43 -18.70 0.07
N GLU A 170 20.07 -19.75 -0.46
CA GLU A 170 20.93 -19.69 -1.67
C GLU A 170 20.15 -19.81 -3.02
N GLY A 171 18.82 -19.88 -3.00
CA GLY A 171 18.03 -20.34 -4.15
C GLY A 171 17.30 -19.33 -5.04
N SER A 172 17.18 -18.03 -4.71
CA SER A 172 16.37 -17.13 -5.56
C SER A 172 16.73 -15.65 -5.56
N GLN A 173 17.96 -15.35 -5.97
CA GLN A 173 18.12 -14.18 -6.85
C GLN A 173 17.56 -14.54 -8.24
N LYS A 174 16.25 -14.79 -8.31
CA LYS A 174 15.59 -15.20 -9.55
C LYS A 174 15.25 -13.93 -10.31
N GLU A 175 16.25 -13.36 -10.96
CA GLU A 175 16.05 -12.36 -12.00
C GLU A 175 15.25 -13.06 -13.12
N LEU A 176 13.93 -12.90 -13.09
CA LEU A 176 13.05 -13.51 -14.07
C LEU A 176 13.04 -12.59 -15.28
N LEU A 177 14.03 -12.77 -16.13
CA LEU A 177 14.20 -12.03 -17.37
C LEU A 177 13.40 -12.68 -18.51
N ASN A 178 13.11 -11.89 -19.53
CA ASN A 178 12.56 -12.35 -20.81
C ASN A 178 11.19 -13.05 -20.74
N LEU A 179 10.34 -12.62 -19.82
CA LEU A 179 8.98 -13.09 -19.65
C LEU A 179 8.09 -12.62 -20.80
N THR A 180 7.18 -13.48 -21.24
CA THR A 180 6.03 -13.03 -22.04
C THR A 180 5.04 -12.28 -21.14
N GLN A 181 4.06 -11.59 -21.73
CA GLN A 181 2.97 -10.98 -20.97
C GLN A 181 2.25 -12.01 -20.08
N GLN A 182 1.93 -13.19 -20.61
CA GLN A 182 1.23 -14.22 -19.83
C GLN A 182 2.10 -14.76 -18.71
N ASP A 183 3.39 -14.99 -18.97
CA ASP A 183 4.33 -15.44 -17.93
C ASP A 183 4.46 -14.38 -16.83
N TYR A 184 4.51 -13.09 -17.20
CA TYR A 184 4.54 -12.00 -16.23
C TYR A 184 3.29 -12.02 -15.35
N VAL A 185 2.09 -12.10 -15.95
CA VAL A 185 0.82 -12.17 -15.21
C VAL A 185 0.81 -13.37 -14.26
N ASN A 186 1.16 -14.56 -14.75
CA ASN A 186 1.23 -15.78 -13.94
C ASN A 186 2.20 -15.62 -12.76
N ARG A 187 3.36 -14.98 -12.97
CA ARG A 187 4.34 -14.71 -11.90
C ARG A 187 3.81 -13.73 -10.86
N ILE A 188 3.06 -12.70 -11.27
CA ILE A 188 2.42 -11.78 -10.32
C ILE A 188 1.32 -12.51 -9.51
N GLU A 189 0.55 -13.40 -10.15
CA GLU A 189 -0.43 -14.24 -9.46
C GLU A 189 0.21 -15.21 -8.46
N GLU A 190 1.33 -15.84 -8.82
CA GLU A 190 2.15 -16.67 -7.92
C GLU A 190 2.66 -15.87 -6.71
N LEU A 191 3.06 -14.60 -6.90
CA LEU A 191 3.45 -13.70 -5.80
C LEU A 191 2.28 -13.37 -4.89
N ASN A 192 1.09 -13.13 -5.46
CA ASN A 192 -0.13 -12.91 -4.67
C ASN A 192 -0.51 -14.15 -3.86
N GLN A 193 -0.36 -15.35 -4.44
CA GLN A 193 -0.61 -16.59 -3.72
C GLN A 193 0.43 -16.82 -2.62
N SER A 194 1.71 -16.57 -2.90
CA SER A 194 2.80 -16.63 -1.91
C SER A 194 2.57 -15.68 -0.73
N LEU A 195 2.02 -14.49 -0.99
CA LEU A 195 1.60 -13.55 0.06
C LEU A 195 0.52 -14.17 0.95
N LYS A 196 -0.54 -14.74 0.35
CA LYS A 196 -1.65 -15.37 1.09
C LYS A 196 -1.18 -16.57 1.90
N ASP A 197 -0.34 -17.42 1.33
CA ASP A 197 0.22 -18.60 1.99
C ASP A 197 1.10 -18.20 3.18
N ALA A 198 2.01 -17.23 2.98
CA ALA A 198 2.82 -16.66 4.06
C ALA A 198 1.95 -16.06 5.16
N TRP A 199 0.85 -15.39 4.80
CA TRP A 199 -0.07 -14.84 5.78
C TRP A 199 -0.81 -15.94 6.57
N ALA A 200 -1.28 -16.99 5.90
CA ALA A 200 -1.97 -18.12 6.50
C ALA A 200 -1.06 -18.94 7.44
N SER A 201 0.22 -19.05 7.11
CA SER A 201 1.25 -19.67 7.96
C SER A 201 1.83 -18.73 9.05
N ASP A 202 1.16 -17.62 9.34
CA ASP A 202 1.57 -16.59 10.32
C ASP A 202 2.96 -15.96 10.07
N GLN A 203 3.53 -16.11 8.88
CA GLN A 203 4.81 -15.53 8.46
C GLN A 203 4.65 -14.06 8.05
N LYS A 204 4.20 -13.19 8.98
CA LYS A 204 3.86 -11.78 8.69
C LYS A 204 5.05 -10.96 8.17
N VAL A 205 6.26 -11.28 8.61
CA VAL A 205 7.50 -10.65 8.11
C VAL A 205 7.72 -11.00 6.63
N LYS A 206 7.50 -12.27 6.24
CA LYS A 206 7.60 -12.71 4.84
C LYS A 206 6.51 -12.04 3.98
N ALA A 207 5.27 -11.99 4.47
CA ALA A 207 4.18 -11.28 3.80
C ALA A 207 4.54 -9.80 3.55
N LEU A 208 5.08 -9.11 4.57
CA LEU A 208 5.54 -7.73 4.44
C LEU A 208 6.70 -7.60 3.43
N LYS A 209 7.67 -8.52 3.43
CA LYS A 209 8.75 -8.53 2.43
C LYS A 209 8.20 -8.68 1.01
N ILE A 210 7.25 -9.59 0.78
CA ILE A 210 6.63 -9.81 -0.55
C ILE A 210 5.96 -8.53 -1.04
N VAL A 211 5.13 -7.86 -0.23
CA VAL A 211 4.42 -6.65 -0.66
C VAL A 211 5.35 -5.46 -0.90
N ILE A 212 6.43 -5.34 -0.11
CA ILE A 212 7.49 -4.35 -0.34
C ILE A 212 8.13 -4.58 -1.72
N GLN A 213 8.47 -5.83 -2.05
CA GLN A 213 9.08 -6.14 -3.35
C GLN A 213 8.11 -5.92 -4.51
N CYS A 214 6.84 -6.31 -4.38
CA CYS A 214 5.82 -6.02 -5.38
C CYS A 214 5.71 -4.50 -5.62
N SER A 215 5.71 -3.70 -4.56
CA SER A 215 5.67 -2.24 -4.67
C SER A 215 6.90 -1.65 -5.38
N LYS A 216 8.09 -2.26 -5.25
CA LYS A 216 9.29 -1.81 -5.99
C LYS A 216 9.12 -1.94 -7.50
N LEU A 217 8.39 -2.95 -7.97
CA LEU A 217 8.12 -3.14 -9.40
C LEU A 217 7.36 -1.96 -10.02
N LEU A 218 6.63 -1.17 -9.22
CA LEU A 218 5.94 0.04 -9.68
C LEU A 218 6.89 1.21 -10.00
N SER A 219 8.15 1.14 -9.56
CA SER A 219 9.19 2.11 -9.94
C SER A 219 9.85 1.78 -11.28
N ASP A 220 9.68 0.55 -11.77
CA ASP A 220 10.25 0.09 -13.03
C ASP A 220 9.34 0.40 -14.22
N THR A 221 9.81 1.30 -15.07
CA THR A 221 9.16 1.73 -16.32
C THR A 221 9.76 1.08 -17.56
N SER A 222 10.44 -0.06 -17.41
CA SER A 222 10.76 -0.96 -18.53
C SER A 222 9.49 -1.43 -19.23
N VAL A 223 9.52 -1.46 -20.57
CA VAL A 223 8.36 -1.72 -21.44
C VAL A 223 7.22 -0.77 -21.09
N ILE A 224 7.44 0.53 -21.31
CA ILE A 224 6.59 1.60 -20.79
C ILE A 224 5.12 1.49 -21.23
N GLN A 225 4.86 0.94 -22.42
CA GLN A 225 3.51 0.73 -22.94
C GLN A 225 2.68 -0.24 -22.09
N PHE A 226 3.34 -1.17 -21.39
CA PHE A 226 2.71 -2.14 -20.49
C PHE A 226 2.53 -1.62 -19.06
N TYR A 227 3.07 -0.44 -18.74
CA TYR A 227 3.03 0.11 -17.38
C TYR A 227 1.61 0.19 -16.76
N PRO A 228 0.55 0.60 -17.48
CA PRO A 228 -0.80 0.61 -16.93
C PRO A 228 -1.27 -0.78 -16.46
N SER A 229 -1.01 -1.82 -17.25
CA SER A 229 -1.32 -3.22 -16.91
C SER A 229 -0.48 -3.72 -15.74
N LYS A 230 0.83 -3.42 -15.75
CA LYS A 230 1.74 -3.70 -14.63
C LYS A 230 1.19 -3.09 -13.33
N PHE A 231 0.79 -1.83 -13.36
CA PHE A 231 0.25 -1.11 -12.22
C PHE A 231 -0.96 -1.82 -11.61
N VAL A 232 -1.99 -2.11 -12.42
CA VAL A 232 -3.22 -2.69 -11.89
C VAL A 232 -2.99 -4.07 -11.25
N LEU A 233 -2.15 -4.92 -11.87
CA LEU A 233 -1.81 -6.24 -11.35
C LEU A 233 -1.10 -6.17 -10.00
N ILE A 234 -0.13 -5.27 -9.85
CA ILE A 234 0.61 -5.11 -8.60
C ILE A 234 -0.28 -4.51 -7.51
N THR A 235 -1.14 -3.55 -7.85
CA THR A 235 -2.04 -2.93 -6.87
C THR A 235 -3.07 -3.89 -6.28
N ASP A 236 -3.45 -4.95 -7.00
CA ASP A 236 -4.30 -6.02 -6.46
C ASP A 236 -3.62 -6.77 -5.28
N ILE A 237 -2.29 -6.94 -5.34
CA ILE A 237 -1.50 -7.54 -4.25
C ILE A 237 -1.48 -6.60 -3.04
N LEU A 238 -1.28 -5.30 -3.29
CA LEU A 238 -1.28 -4.28 -2.25
C LEU A 238 -2.61 -4.24 -1.50
N ASP A 239 -3.71 -4.28 -2.24
CA ASP A 239 -5.06 -4.29 -1.67
C ASP A 239 -5.33 -5.57 -0.88
N THR A 240 -4.86 -6.72 -1.38
CA THR A 240 -4.93 -8.00 -0.66
C THR A 240 -4.19 -7.90 0.68
N PHE A 241 -2.97 -7.37 0.68
CA PHE A 241 -2.20 -7.17 1.92
C PHE A 241 -2.91 -6.19 2.88
N GLY A 242 -3.39 -5.05 2.37
CA GLY A 242 -4.11 -4.06 3.16
C GLY A 242 -5.34 -4.63 3.84
N LYS A 243 -6.13 -5.42 3.11
CA LYS A 243 -7.30 -6.14 3.62
C LYS A 243 -6.92 -7.14 4.72
N LEU A 244 -5.89 -7.96 4.50
CA LEU A 244 -5.42 -8.95 5.48
C LEU A 244 -4.96 -8.29 6.79
N VAL A 245 -4.22 -7.18 6.71
CA VAL A 245 -3.81 -6.41 7.89
C VAL A 245 -5.02 -5.83 8.62
N TYR A 246 -5.95 -5.23 7.90
CA TYR A 246 -7.17 -4.67 8.47
C TYR A 246 -8.00 -5.73 9.19
N GLU A 247 -8.28 -6.86 8.54
CA GLU A 247 -9.06 -7.96 9.10
C GLU A 247 -8.44 -8.54 10.38
N ARG A 248 -7.10 -8.69 10.41
CA ARG A 248 -6.40 -9.14 11.61
C ARG A 248 -6.57 -8.17 12.78
N ILE A 249 -6.41 -6.87 12.55
CA ILE A 249 -6.56 -5.88 13.63
C ILE A 249 -8.03 -5.82 14.08
N PHE A 250 -8.96 -5.89 13.12
CA PHE A 250 -10.39 -5.91 13.40
C PHE A 250 -10.81 -7.11 14.24
N SER A 251 -10.32 -8.32 13.93
CA SER A 251 -10.67 -9.54 14.69
C SER A 251 -10.22 -9.45 16.15
N MET A 252 -9.06 -8.85 16.42
CA MET A 252 -8.58 -8.61 17.79
C MET A 252 -9.50 -7.67 18.59
N CYS A 253 -10.29 -6.83 17.91
CA CYS A 253 -11.27 -5.96 18.55
C CYS A 253 -12.58 -6.71 18.87
N ALA A 254 -12.98 -7.66 18.00
CA ALA A 254 -14.21 -8.43 18.12
C ALA A 254 -14.18 -9.48 19.25
N ASP A 255 -13.01 -10.02 19.59
CA ASP A 255 -12.88 -11.03 20.66
C ASP A 255 -13.25 -10.50 22.07
N ASN A 256 -13.39 -9.18 22.24
CA ASN A 256 -13.69 -8.54 23.53
C ASN A 256 -15.11 -7.97 23.66
N ARG A 257 -15.89 -7.87 22.57
CA ARG A 257 -17.31 -7.43 22.57
C ARG A 257 -18.04 -8.01 21.37
N SER A 258 -19.28 -8.46 21.58
CA SER A 258 -20.23 -8.82 20.52
C SER A 258 -20.16 -7.80 19.37
N VAL A 259 -19.77 -8.30 18.18
CA VAL A 259 -19.77 -7.66 16.85
C VAL A 259 -19.67 -6.13 16.88
N LEU A 260 -18.46 -5.60 16.69
CA LEU A 260 -18.26 -4.17 16.52
C LEU A 260 -19.09 -3.65 15.32
N PRO A 261 -19.87 -2.57 15.49
CA PRO A 261 -20.57 -1.94 14.38
C PRO A 261 -19.60 -1.51 13.27
N ASP A 262 -20.06 -1.48 12.01
CA ASP A 262 -19.28 -1.01 10.84
C ASP A 262 -18.74 0.43 10.99
N HIS A 263 -19.29 1.17 11.95
CA HIS A 263 -18.87 2.52 12.35
C HIS A 263 -18.35 2.57 13.79
N PHE A 264 -17.47 1.63 14.17
CA PHE A 264 -16.81 1.69 15.46
C PHE A 264 -15.88 2.91 15.55
N SER A 265 -15.80 3.50 16.74
CA SER A 265 -14.91 4.62 17.01
C SER A 265 -13.59 4.12 17.62
N PRO A 266 -12.47 4.87 17.48
CA PRO A 266 -11.16 4.46 18.02
C PRO A 266 -11.17 4.25 19.53
N GLU A 267 -12.11 4.87 20.24
CA GLU A 267 -12.31 4.67 21.68
C GLU A 267 -12.81 3.27 22.03
N ASN A 268 -13.46 2.58 21.08
CA ASN A 268 -13.94 1.21 21.24
C ASN A 268 -12.88 0.15 20.88
N THR A 269 -11.74 0.57 20.36
CA THR A 269 -10.61 -0.30 20.01
C THR A 269 -9.74 -0.55 21.25
N ASN A 270 -9.48 -1.82 21.56
CA ASN A 270 -8.63 -2.20 22.68
C ASN A 270 -7.15 -1.85 22.45
N ASP A 271 -6.39 -1.77 23.55
CA ASP A 271 -4.98 -1.32 23.50
C ASP A 271 -4.09 -2.28 22.71
N THR A 272 -4.35 -3.59 22.75
CA THR A 272 -3.58 -4.58 21.99
C THR A 272 -3.74 -4.39 20.48
N ALA A 273 -4.95 -4.11 20.00
CA ALA A 273 -5.22 -3.82 18.60
C ALA A 273 -4.60 -2.48 18.17
N LYS A 274 -4.65 -1.44 19.03
CA LYS A 274 -3.97 -0.16 18.80
C LYS A 274 -2.46 -0.33 18.68
N GLU A 275 -1.85 -1.05 19.61
CA GLU A 275 -0.41 -1.34 19.60
C GLU A 275 -0.01 -2.14 18.35
N THR A 276 -0.81 -3.15 17.98
CA THR A 276 -0.59 -3.93 16.76
C THR A 276 -0.67 -3.05 15.51
N CYS A 277 -1.65 -2.15 15.46
CA CYS A 277 -1.82 -1.20 14.36
C CYS A 277 -0.64 -0.21 14.27
N LEU A 278 -0.22 0.40 15.39
CA LEU A 278 0.95 1.27 15.46
C LEU A 278 2.22 0.54 15.01
N ASN A 279 2.40 -0.71 15.43
CA ASN A 279 3.55 -1.53 15.01
C ASN A 279 3.61 -1.72 13.50
N TRP A 280 2.47 -1.89 12.81
CA TRP A 280 2.43 -1.93 11.35
C TRP A 280 2.88 -0.60 10.74
N PHE A 281 2.33 0.53 11.21
CA PHE A 281 2.74 1.85 10.74
C PHE A 281 4.23 2.12 10.98
N PHE A 282 4.78 1.76 12.14
CA PHE A 282 6.21 1.94 12.43
C PHE A 282 7.10 1.07 11.54
N LYS A 283 6.73 -0.19 11.30
CA LYS A 283 7.45 -1.08 10.38
C LYS A 283 7.43 -0.51 8.95
N ILE A 284 6.30 -0.01 8.49
CA ILE A 284 6.17 0.59 7.15
C ILE A 284 6.95 1.92 7.07
N ALA A 285 6.88 2.76 8.09
CA ALA A 285 7.62 4.02 8.15
C ALA A 285 9.15 3.82 8.13
N SER A 286 9.64 2.65 8.57
CA SER A 286 11.06 2.28 8.52
C SER A 286 11.57 1.90 7.12
N ILE A 287 10.67 1.73 6.13
CA ILE A 287 11.06 1.45 4.75
C ILE A 287 11.76 2.69 4.17
N ARG A 288 13.01 2.51 3.72
CA ARG A 288 13.86 3.61 3.24
C ARG A 288 13.47 4.12 1.85
N GLU A 289 13.03 3.23 0.96
CA GLU A 289 12.68 3.58 -0.40
C GLU A 289 11.30 4.24 -0.47
N LEU A 290 11.20 5.35 -1.20
CA LEU A 290 9.98 6.17 -1.26
C LEU A 290 8.79 5.39 -1.84
N ILE A 291 8.97 4.73 -2.99
CA ILE A 291 7.88 4.06 -3.72
C ILE A 291 7.28 2.92 -2.87
N PRO A 292 8.05 1.95 -2.35
CA PRO A 292 7.47 0.90 -1.51
C PRO A 292 6.86 1.44 -0.22
N ARG A 293 7.51 2.42 0.43
CA ARG A 293 6.94 3.03 1.63
C ARG A 293 5.58 3.65 1.35
N PHE A 294 5.47 4.45 0.29
CA PHE A 294 4.23 5.12 -0.10
C PHE A 294 3.10 4.11 -0.37
N TYR A 295 3.34 3.12 -1.23
CA TYR A 295 2.29 2.18 -1.65
C TYR A 295 1.84 1.26 -0.50
N VAL A 296 2.77 0.74 0.31
CA VAL A 296 2.44 -0.12 1.44
C VAL A 296 1.76 0.67 2.56
N GLU A 297 2.13 1.94 2.76
CA GLU A 297 1.46 2.81 3.73
C GLU A 297 0.04 3.18 3.27
N ALA A 298 -0.13 3.48 1.98
CA ALA A 298 -1.43 3.75 1.39
C ALA A 298 -2.35 2.52 1.46
N SER A 299 -1.86 1.31 1.21
CA SER A 299 -2.70 0.10 1.25
C SER A 299 -3.30 -0.21 2.63
N ILE A 300 -2.63 0.20 3.71
CA ILE A 300 -3.14 0.06 5.07
C ILE A 300 -3.81 1.34 5.61
N LEU A 301 -4.07 2.35 4.77
CA LEU A 301 -4.59 3.66 5.22
C LEU A 301 -5.88 3.52 6.05
N LYS A 302 -6.75 2.56 5.69
CA LYS A 302 -8.00 2.23 6.41
C LYS A 302 -7.76 1.84 7.87
N CYS A 303 -6.58 1.30 8.20
CA CYS A 303 -6.22 0.92 9.56
C CYS A 303 -6.07 2.13 10.51
N ASN A 304 -5.95 3.36 10.00
CA ASN A 304 -5.96 4.56 10.86
C ASN A 304 -7.26 4.68 11.68
N LYS A 305 -8.37 4.06 11.25
CA LYS A 305 -9.63 4.01 12.00
C LYS A 305 -9.48 3.39 13.40
N PHE A 306 -8.49 2.52 13.61
CA PHE A 306 -8.21 1.92 14.92
C PHE A 306 -7.47 2.87 15.88
N LEU A 307 -6.82 3.90 15.35
CA LEU A 307 -5.90 4.76 16.12
C LEU A 307 -6.55 6.09 16.51
N SER A 308 -7.11 6.80 15.53
CA SER A 308 -7.70 8.13 15.77
C SER A 308 -8.73 8.48 14.71
N LYS A 309 -9.65 9.41 15.08
CA LYS A 309 -10.66 9.95 14.15
C LYS A 309 -10.03 10.84 13.08
N THR A 310 -8.90 11.48 13.40
CA THR A 310 -8.17 12.40 12.51
C THR A 310 -7.02 11.73 11.75
N GLY A 311 -6.70 10.46 12.01
CA GLY A 311 -5.52 9.81 11.45
C GLY A 311 -5.54 9.80 9.92
N ILE A 312 -6.70 9.52 9.32
CA ILE A 312 -6.84 9.56 7.86
C ILE A 312 -6.70 11.00 7.32
N SER A 313 -7.29 12.00 8.01
CA SER A 313 -7.20 13.41 7.60
C SER A 313 -5.78 13.99 7.71
N GLU A 314 -4.92 13.41 8.54
CA GLU A 314 -3.51 13.78 8.66
C GLU A 314 -2.63 12.99 7.68
N CYS A 315 -2.88 11.68 7.54
CA CYS A 315 -2.11 10.80 6.68
C CYS A 315 -2.31 11.11 5.18
N LEU A 316 -3.52 11.43 4.74
CA LEU A 316 -3.85 11.61 3.32
C LEU A 316 -3.14 12.83 2.69
N PRO A 317 -3.12 14.03 3.30
CA PRO A 317 -2.30 15.15 2.83
C PRO A 317 -0.80 14.84 2.83
N ARG A 318 -0.29 14.14 3.86
CA ARG A 318 1.13 13.76 3.93
C ARG A 318 1.51 12.81 2.79
N LEU A 319 0.69 11.78 2.52
CA LEU A 319 0.90 10.87 1.39
C LEU A 319 0.85 11.62 0.05
N THR A 320 -0.07 12.57 -0.10
CA THR A 320 -0.13 13.44 -1.30
C THR A 320 1.18 14.20 -1.51
N CYS A 321 1.75 14.76 -0.43
CA CYS A 321 3.05 15.43 -0.46
C CYS A 321 4.20 14.47 -0.77
N MET A 322 4.17 13.22 -0.27
CA MET A 322 5.22 12.22 -0.56
C MET A 322 5.34 11.91 -2.05
N ILE A 323 4.23 11.88 -2.78
CA ILE A 323 4.22 11.61 -4.23
C ILE A 323 5.04 12.65 -5.01
N ARG A 324 5.20 13.88 -4.49
CA ARG A 324 6.04 14.92 -5.12
C ARG A 324 7.51 14.53 -5.21
N GLY A 325 7.95 13.57 -4.40
CA GLY A 325 9.31 13.02 -4.47
C GLY A 325 9.51 11.98 -5.59
N ILE A 326 8.45 11.60 -6.32
CA ILE A 326 8.53 10.67 -7.45
C ILE A 326 8.93 11.46 -8.70
N GLY A 327 10.11 11.17 -9.24
CA GLY A 327 10.68 11.92 -10.37
C GLY A 327 10.15 11.49 -11.74
N ASP A 328 9.66 10.26 -11.89
CA ASP A 328 9.04 9.80 -13.13
C ASP A 328 7.57 10.26 -13.18
N PRO A 329 7.15 11.05 -14.18
CA PRO A 329 5.81 11.62 -14.22
C PRO A 329 4.70 10.57 -14.46
N LEU A 330 5.01 9.45 -15.14
CA LEU A 330 4.06 8.35 -15.31
C LEU A 330 3.86 7.61 -13.99
N VAL A 331 4.96 7.25 -13.31
CA VAL A 331 4.88 6.62 -11.99
C VAL A 331 4.16 7.51 -10.99
N SER A 332 4.42 8.82 -11.04
CA SER A 332 3.80 9.82 -10.17
C SER A 332 2.28 9.89 -10.37
N VAL A 333 1.77 9.97 -11.61
CA VAL A 333 0.32 10.04 -11.85
C VAL A 333 -0.41 8.77 -11.40
N TYR A 334 0.20 7.59 -11.59
CA TYR A 334 -0.39 6.33 -11.13
C TYR A 334 -0.38 6.19 -9.60
N ALA A 335 0.66 6.69 -8.93
CA ALA A 335 0.68 6.79 -7.47
C ALA A 335 -0.46 7.70 -6.96
N ARG A 336 -0.75 8.81 -7.66
CA ARG A 336 -1.90 9.67 -7.36
C ARG A 336 -3.23 8.96 -7.57
N ALA A 337 -3.38 8.23 -8.67
CA ALA A 337 -4.58 7.44 -8.94
C ALA A 337 -4.83 6.38 -7.85
N TYR A 338 -3.77 5.68 -7.40
CA TYR A 338 -3.87 4.74 -6.28
C TYR A 338 -4.32 5.45 -4.99
N LEU A 339 -3.70 6.58 -4.64
CA LEU A 339 -4.06 7.32 -3.43
C LEU A 339 -5.49 7.85 -3.49
N CYS A 340 -5.92 8.37 -4.64
CA CYS A 340 -7.30 8.83 -4.83
C CYS A 340 -8.29 7.68 -4.69
N ARG A 341 -7.98 6.49 -5.22
CA ARG A 341 -8.80 5.28 -5.06
C ARG A 341 -8.98 4.91 -3.59
N VAL A 342 -7.86 4.75 -2.88
CA VAL A 342 -7.90 4.39 -1.45
C VAL A 342 -8.58 5.50 -0.65
N GLY A 343 -8.30 6.77 -0.95
CA GLY A 343 -8.92 7.93 -0.30
C GLY A 343 -10.44 7.95 -0.46
N MET A 344 -10.95 7.66 -1.66
CA MET A 344 -12.39 7.53 -1.90
C MET A 344 -13.03 6.36 -1.14
N GLU A 345 -12.31 5.25 -0.96
CA GLU A 345 -12.80 4.13 -0.15
C GLU A 345 -12.88 4.50 1.33
N VAL A 346 -11.89 5.21 1.89
CA VAL A 346 -11.79 5.38 3.34
C VAL A 346 -12.36 6.70 3.86
N ALA A 347 -12.32 7.76 3.06
CA ALA A 347 -12.70 9.12 3.45
C ALA A 347 -13.07 9.99 2.22
N PRO A 348 -14.20 9.70 1.54
CA PRO A 348 -14.62 10.43 0.33
C PRO A 348 -14.95 11.91 0.59
N HIS A 349 -15.18 12.28 1.84
CA HIS A 349 -15.46 13.66 2.27
C HIS A 349 -14.21 14.55 2.27
N LEU A 350 -12.99 13.98 2.28
CA LEU A 350 -11.73 14.73 2.25
C LEU A 350 -11.36 15.19 0.83
N LYS A 351 -12.29 15.87 0.16
CA LYS A 351 -12.17 16.29 -1.24
C LYS A 351 -10.98 17.20 -1.50
N GLU A 352 -10.62 18.07 -0.57
CA GLU A 352 -9.47 18.96 -0.73
C GLU A 352 -8.15 18.20 -0.94
N SER A 353 -7.94 17.10 -0.20
CA SER A 353 -6.75 16.26 -0.36
C SER A 353 -6.74 15.53 -1.70
N LEU A 354 -7.91 15.12 -2.20
CA LEU A 354 -8.05 14.49 -3.50
C LEU A 354 -7.81 15.49 -4.63
N ASN A 355 -8.39 16.69 -4.54
CA ASN A 355 -8.19 17.79 -5.49
C ASN A 355 -6.71 18.18 -5.59
N LYS A 356 -6.01 18.22 -4.46
CA LYS A 356 -4.57 18.52 -4.43
C LYS A 356 -3.75 17.56 -5.29
N ASN A 357 -4.14 16.29 -5.41
CA ASN A 357 -3.45 15.35 -6.30
C ASN A 357 -3.57 15.75 -7.77
N PHE A 358 -4.74 16.22 -8.20
CA PHE A 358 -4.93 16.70 -9.57
C PHE A 358 -4.11 17.98 -9.85
N PHE A 359 -4.16 18.96 -8.97
CA PHE A 359 -3.38 20.19 -9.15
C PHE A 359 -1.86 19.95 -9.09
N ASP A 360 -1.39 19.10 -8.17
CA ASP A 360 0.03 18.74 -8.12
C ASP A 360 0.47 18.03 -9.41
N PHE A 361 -0.39 17.20 -10.01
CA PHE A 361 -0.12 16.61 -11.33
C PHE A 361 0.06 17.69 -12.40
N LEU A 362 -0.88 18.64 -12.52
CA LEU A 362 -0.81 19.72 -13.51
C LEU A 362 0.47 20.54 -13.39
N LEU A 363 0.88 20.86 -12.16
CA LEU A 363 2.14 21.60 -11.89
C LEU A 363 3.38 20.84 -12.38
N THR A 364 3.35 19.52 -12.31
CA THR A 364 4.44 18.64 -12.74
C THR A 364 4.34 18.17 -14.18
N PHE A 365 3.21 18.39 -14.88
CA PHE A 365 2.96 17.85 -16.21
C PHE A 365 4.03 18.24 -17.26
N LYS A 366 4.63 19.43 -17.12
CA LYS A 366 5.75 19.86 -17.99
C LYS A 366 6.94 18.89 -18.01
N GLN A 367 7.10 18.07 -16.97
CA GLN A 367 8.22 17.12 -16.84
C GLN A 367 8.22 16.06 -17.95
N ILE A 368 7.09 15.82 -18.64
CA ILE A 368 7.04 14.93 -19.81
C ILE A 368 7.99 15.37 -20.94
N HIS A 369 8.30 16.67 -21.03
CA HIS A 369 9.24 17.24 -22.00
C HIS A 369 10.67 17.32 -21.45
N GLY A 370 10.92 16.87 -20.22
CA GLY A 370 12.25 16.89 -19.61
C GLY A 370 13.18 15.82 -20.19
N ASP A 371 14.49 16.11 -20.17
CA ASP A 371 15.53 15.26 -20.76
C ASP A 371 15.46 13.80 -20.28
N THR A 372 15.14 13.56 -19.01
CA THR A 372 15.03 12.20 -18.45
C THR A 372 13.97 11.38 -19.19
N VAL A 373 12.77 11.93 -19.36
CA VAL A 373 11.66 11.25 -20.05
C VAL A 373 11.99 11.10 -21.53
N GLN A 374 12.49 12.16 -22.18
CA GLN A 374 12.85 12.10 -23.60
C GLN A 374 13.92 11.05 -23.89
N ASN A 375 14.97 10.97 -23.07
CA ASN A 375 16.01 9.95 -23.19
C ASN A 375 15.44 8.54 -23.00
N GLN A 376 14.56 8.35 -22.02
CA GLN A 376 13.90 7.06 -21.79
C GLN A 376 13.03 6.63 -22.97
N LEU A 377 12.25 7.56 -23.53
CA LEU A 377 11.41 7.32 -24.71
C LEU A 377 12.25 6.94 -25.93
N VAL A 378 13.37 7.64 -26.17
CA VAL A 378 14.32 7.31 -27.24
C VAL A 378 14.92 5.92 -27.06
N VAL A 379 15.36 5.57 -25.85
CA VAL A 379 15.95 4.25 -25.54
C VAL A 379 14.93 3.12 -25.77
N GLN A 380 13.67 3.35 -25.44
CA GLN A 380 12.59 2.36 -25.62
C GLN A 380 11.94 2.42 -27.00
N GLY A 381 12.35 3.34 -27.89
CA GLY A 381 11.76 3.48 -29.23
C GLY A 381 10.29 3.93 -29.23
N VAL A 382 9.86 4.66 -28.21
CA VAL A 382 8.48 5.13 -28.04
C VAL A 382 8.42 6.63 -28.35
N ASP A 383 7.45 7.04 -29.17
CA ASP A 383 7.23 8.46 -29.47
C ASP A 383 6.28 9.11 -28.45
N LEU A 384 6.32 10.45 -28.38
CA LEU A 384 5.48 11.19 -27.43
C LEU A 384 3.97 10.94 -27.64
N PRO A 385 3.44 10.87 -28.89
CA PRO A 385 2.05 10.50 -29.13
C PRO A 385 1.62 9.14 -28.58
N SER A 386 2.51 8.12 -28.56
CA SER A 386 2.19 6.82 -27.94
C SER A 386 2.37 6.83 -26.42
N TYR A 387 3.19 7.72 -25.89
CA TYR A 387 3.42 7.86 -24.45
C TYR A 387 2.27 8.56 -23.72
N LEU A 388 1.70 9.63 -24.28
CA LEU A 388 0.65 10.42 -23.62
C LEU A 388 -0.61 9.61 -23.25
N PRO A 389 -1.14 8.70 -24.11
CA PRO A 389 -2.28 7.86 -23.77
C PRO A 389 -2.08 6.92 -22.57
N LEU A 390 -0.83 6.68 -22.14
CA LEU A 390 -0.54 5.89 -20.94
C LEU A 390 -1.02 6.59 -19.65
N TYR A 391 -1.21 7.91 -19.67
CA TYR A 391 -1.71 8.69 -18.54
C TYR A 391 -3.23 8.59 -18.39
N SER A 392 -3.96 8.31 -19.47
CA SER A 392 -5.44 8.36 -19.50
C SER A 392 -6.07 7.56 -18.37
N PRO A 393 -5.72 6.28 -18.11
CA PRO A 393 -6.40 5.51 -17.07
C PRO A 393 -6.26 6.11 -15.67
N ALA A 394 -5.07 6.62 -15.35
CA ALA A 394 -4.80 7.26 -14.07
C ALA A 394 -5.56 8.59 -13.96
N MET A 395 -5.54 9.40 -15.02
CA MET A 395 -6.24 10.68 -15.07
C MET A 395 -7.75 10.52 -14.98
N ASP A 396 -8.33 9.61 -15.76
CA ASP A 396 -9.76 9.31 -15.76
C ASP A 396 -10.23 8.88 -14.36
N TRP A 397 -9.40 8.14 -13.63
CA TRP A 397 -9.71 7.77 -12.25
C TRP A 397 -9.61 8.95 -11.27
N ILE A 398 -8.55 9.75 -11.37
CA ILE A 398 -8.39 10.97 -10.54
C ILE A 398 -9.58 11.91 -10.78
N PHE A 399 -9.95 12.14 -12.04
CA PHE A 399 -11.08 12.98 -12.43
C PHE A 399 -12.40 12.47 -11.87
N GLN A 400 -12.66 11.16 -11.96
CA GLN A 400 -13.85 10.57 -11.36
C GLN A 400 -13.89 10.78 -9.83
N CYS A 401 -12.75 10.61 -9.15
CA CYS A 401 -12.66 10.80 -7.70
C CYS A 401 -12.95 12.25 -7.27
N ILE A 402 -12.42 13.25 -8.00
CA ILE A 402 -12.59 14.67 -7.66
C ILE A 402 -13.96 15.21 -8.07
N SER A 403 -14.52 14.75 -9.20
CA SER A 403 -15.81 15.21 -9.71
C SER A 403 -17.01 14.63 -8.96
N TYR A 404 -16.86 13.45 -8.35
CA TYR A 404 -17.94 12.80 -7.63
C TYR A 404 -18.44 13.66 -6.45
N HIS A 405 -19.71 14.08 -6.48
CA HIS A 405 -20.31 15.03 -5.52
C HIS A 405 -19.57 16.37 -5.39
N ALA A 406 -18.88 16.83 -6.44
CA ALA A 406 -18.30 18.17 -6.47
C ALA A 406 -19.42 19.24 -6.57
N PRO A 407 -19.33 20.36 -5.83
CA PRO A 407 -20.20 21.51 -6.04
C PRO A 407 -20.06 22.03 -7.49
N GLU A 408 -21.16 22.46 -8.12
CA GLU A 408 -21.17 22.93 -9.52
C GLU A 408 -20.15 24.03 -9.84
N VAL A 409 -19.69 24.78 -8.83
CA VAL A 409 -18.72 25.87 -8.94
C VAL A 409 -17.28 25.36 -9.19
N THR A 410 -16.95 24.14 -8.78
CA THR A 410 -15.56 23.62 -8.83
C THR A 410 -15.20 23.04 -10.21
N VAL A 411 -16.19 22.57 -10.97
CA VAL A 411 -15.95 21.95 -12.29
C VAL A 411 -15.41 22.96 -13.32
N PRO A 412 -15.96 24.20 -13.44
CA PRO A 412 -15.40 25.23 -14.32
C PRO A 412 -13.99 25.66 -13.95
N GLU A 413 -13.65 25.78 -12.67
CA GLU A 413 -12.29 26.14 -12.22
C GLU A 413 -11.27 25.03 -12.52
N LEU A 414 -11.64 23.76 -12.29
CA LEU A 414 -10.81 22.60 -12.67
C LEU A 414 -10.56 22.52 -14.19
N GLN A 415 -11.49 23.01 -14.99
CA GLN A 415 -11.43 23.02 -16.45
C GLN A 415 -10.71 24.26 -17.00
N CYS A 416 -10.86 25.43 -16.36
CA CYS A 416 -10.17 26.67 -16.72
C CYS A 416 -8.69 26.67 -16.32
N ASP A 417 -8.34 26.24 -15.09
CA ASP A 417 -6.95 26.23 -14.63
C ASP A 417 -6.09 25.16 -15.33
N ALA A 418 -6.72 24.07 -15.81
CA ALA A 418 -6.05 23.08 -16.65
C ALA A 418 -5.69 23.60 -18.05
N CYS A 419 -6.43 24.57 -18.59
CA CYS A 419 -6.26 25.09 -19.95
C CYS A 419 -5.35 26.33 -20.06
N LEU A 420 -5.21 27.12 -19.00
CA LEU A 420 -4.53 28.42 -19.03
C LEU A 420 -3.03 28.41 -19.37
N PRO A 421 -2.21 27.39 -19.04
CA PRO A 421 -0.79 27.41 -19.40
C PRO A 421 -0.42 26.76 -20.75
N TYR A 422 -1.33 26.02 -21.41
CA TYR A 422 -0.99 25.17 -22.57
C TYR A 422 -1.84 25.36 -23.83
N CYS A 423 -2.94 26.10 -23.80
CA CYS A 423 -3.79 26.31 -24.99
C CYS A 423 -3.28 27.48 -25.86
N GLY A 424 -2.28 27.20 -26.70
CA GLY A 424 -2.03 27.95 -27.94
C GLY A 424 -2.76 27.38 -29.17
N SER A 425 -3.43 26.22 -29.01
CA SER A 425 -4.15 25.47 -30.05
C SER A 425 -5.26 24.60 -29.40
N PRO A 426 -6.30 24.14 -30.14
CA PRO A 426 -7.45 23.47 -29.54
C PRO A 426 -7.06 22.15 -28.87
N CYS A 427 -7.42 22.00 -27.59
CA CYS A 427 -7.26 20.78 -26.81
C CYS A 427 -8.02 19.60 -27.46
N THR A 428 -7.30 18.61 -27.98
CA THR A 428 -7.84 17.32 -28.46
C THR A 428 -8.19 16.34 -27.34
N MET A 429 -8.04 16.74 -26.07
CA MET A 429 -8.23 15.88 -24.89
C MET A 429 -9.58 16.09 -24.19
N CYS A 430 -10.51 16.83 -24.79
CA CYS A 430 -11.88 16.92 -24.29
C CYS A 430 -12.75 15.89 -25.03
N PRO A 431 -13.58 15.09 -24.34
CA PRO A 431 -14.58 14.28 -25.02
C PRO A 431 -15.56 15.21 -25.76
N GLU A 432 -15.65 15.07 -27.08
CA GLU A 432 -16.61 15.80 -27.91
C GLU A 432 -18.02 15.50 -27.40
N LYS A 433 -18.69 16.52 -26.82
CA LYS A 433 -20.14 16.48 -26.67
C LYS A 433 -20.74 16.60 -28.08
N SER A 434 -21.21 15.48 -28.61
CA SER A 434 -22.06 15.44 -29.80
C SER A 434 -23.30 16.32 -29.56
N PRO A 435 -23.61 17.31 -30.41
CA PRO A 435 -24.81 18.12 -30.25
C PRO A 435 -26.01 17.35 -30.78
N GLY A 436 -26.85 16.84 -29.87
CA GLY A 436 -28.19 16.35 -30.20
C GLY A 436 -29.13 17.52 -30.57
N PRO A 437 -30.13 17.29 -31.44
CA PRO A 437 -30.90 18.35 -32.06
C PRO A 437 -31.89 19.01 -31.08
N LEU A 438 -31.78 20.33 -30.95
CA LEU A 438 -32.79 21.17 -30.30
C LEU A 438 -34.06 21.18 -31.16
N HIS A 439 -35.14 20.71 -30.55
CA HIS A 439 -36.49 20.76 -31.09
C HIS A 439 -37.00 22.21 -31.05
N ASP A 440 -37.13 22.83 -32.22
CA ASP A 440 -37.85 24.10 -32.38
C ASP A 440 -39.34 23.92 -32.04
N SER A 441 -39.82 24.72 -31.09
CA SER A 441 -41.25 24.97 -30.90
C SER A 441 -41.49 26.47 -30.69
N TYR A 442 -41.90 27.15 -31.78
CA TYR A 442 -43.12 27.97 -31.89
C TYR A 442 -43.54 28.79 -30.64
N SER A 443 -43.87 30.09 -30.63
CA SER A 443 -44.22 31.07 -31.68
C SER A 443 -44.36 32.47 -31.05
N ASN A 444 -44.24 33.50 -31.89
CA ASN A 444 -45.08 34.71 -31.98
C ASN A 444 -45.36 35.57 -30.73
N VAL A 445 -44.72 36.74 -30.68
CA VAL A 445 -45.36 37.98 -30.20
C VAL A 445 -45.20 39.07 -31.25
N ASN A 446 -46.36 39.52 -31.75
CA ASN A 446 -46.55 40.58 -32.73
C ASN A 446 -45.92 41.91 -32.30
N THR A 447 -45.22 42.57 -33.23
CA THR A 447 -45.07 44.04 -33.23
C THR A 447 -45.40 44.58 -34.63
N SER A 448 -46.58 45.19 -34.73
CA SER A 448 -47.01 46.03 -35.83
C SER A 448 -46.25 47.35 -35.83
N GLN A 449 -45.82 47.80 -37.01
CA GLN A 449 -45.20 49.10 -37.29
C GLN A 449 -46.09 49.89 -38.29
N PRO A 450 -45.82 51.17 -38.58
CA PRO A 450 -46.61 52.31 -38.12
C PRO A 450 -47.47 52.99 -39.22
N SER A 451 -48.31 53.95 -38.80
CA SER A 451 -48.79 55.09 -39.58
C SER A 451 -48.90 56.30 -38.66
#